data_AF-A0A067TZR5-F1
#
_entry.id   AF-A0A067TZR5-F1
#
_cell.length_a   1.000
_cell.length_b   1.000
_cell.length_c   1.000
_cell.angle_alpha   90.00
_cell.angle_beta   90.00
_cell.angle_gamma   90.00
#
_symmetry.space_group_name_H-M   'P 1'
#
loop_
_entity.id
_entity.type
_entity.pdbx_description
1 polymer ?
#
loop_
_entity_poly.entity_id
_entity_poly.type
_entity_poly.pdbx_seq_one_letter_code
_entity_poly.pdbx_strand_id
1 'polypeptide(L)'
;MGLSATQASFIGTVLEALLYGVYCVVFPLYIRLRWQKRTTDSTPLVFPLLALFGLCTVFFAIDFILQYFAVFPEGRSVLTTWSLNVTASMLFTFIDFISQGILIYRCWVMWNRKLLFVVVPSALAFFSFEIAKIAVELRNPGPSFLLSVPKWFTPLGIASFSISLGVNAVVTGLLTLKLYLLHRDMTKTWMAAASRGKVNLLPVISMLIESGMFTFIAQMIYVIFFSLGSNIFLCIHTPMTIVYGIMPTLLVVRISMRNMDNRTTKLQSDILFMPDNHHSTTLDISKKNPNNVHPRTETDATSHQIQSQVV
;
A
#
# COMPACT_ATOMS: atom_id res chain seq x y z
N MET A 1 -37.71 -7.11 -16.62
CA MET A 1 -37.58 -5.64 -16.48
C MET A 1 -36.18 -5.36 -15.93
N GLY A 2 -35.21 -5.13 -16.81
CA GLY A 2 -33.83 -4.84 -16.41
C GLY A 2 -33.63 -3.35 -16.12
N LEU A 3 -32.69 -3.00 -15.25
CA LEU A 3 -32.29 -1.60 -15.04
C LEU A 3 -31.89 -0.97 -16.38
N SER A 4 -32.39 0.25 -16.62
CA SER A 4 -31.90 1.07 -17.72
C SER A 4 -30.41 1.41 -17.48
N ALA A 5 -29.62 1.51 -18.56
CA ALA A 5 -28.18 1.79 -18.47
C ALA A 5 -27.87 3.08 -17.66
N THR A 6 -28.74 4.10 -17.78
CA THR A 6 -28.62 5.35 -17.03
C THR A 6 -28.88 5.16 -15.53
N GLN A 7 -29.84 4.31 -15.17
CA GLN A 7 -30.14 4.02 -13.76
C GLN A 7 -29.04 3.19 -13.11
N ALA A 8 -28.51 2.20 -13.83
CA ALA A 8 -27.39 1.38 -13.35
C ALA A 8 -26.12 2.23 -13.15
N SER A 9 -25.81 3.12 -14.10
CA SER A 9 -24.66 4.02 -14.00
C SER A 9 -24.81 4.98 -12.82
N PHE A 10 -26.00 5.58 -12.64
CA PHE A 10 -26.28 6.48 -11.52
C PHE A 10 -26.07 5.81 -10.14
N ILE A 11 -26.57 4.59 -9.97
CA ILE A 11 -26.37 3.83 -8.72
C ILE A 11 -24.88 3.55 -8.50
N GLY A 12 -24.16 3.21 -9.58
CA GLY A 12 -22.70 3.05 -9.55
C GLY A 12 -21.97 4.30 -9.05
N THR A 13 -22.27 5.47 -9.63
CA THR A 13 -21.67 6.76 -9.22
C THR A 13 -21.99 7.11 -7.76
N VAL A 14 -23.18 6.76 -7.25
CA VAL A 14 -23.52 6.96 -5.83
C VAL A 14 -22.65 6.07 -4.93
N LEU A 15 -22.48 4.79 -5.27
CA LEU A 15 -21.59 3.88 -4.54
C LEU A 15 -20.13 4.35 -4.63
N GLU A 16 -19.72 4.82 -5.80
CA GLU A 16 -18.41 5.42 -6.02
C GLU A 16 -18.18 6.63 -5.10
N ALA A 17 -19.14 7.55 -5.02
CA ALA A 17 -19.06 8.73 -4.16
C ALA A 17 -18.88 8.37 -2.68
N LEU A 18 -19.60 7.35 -2.20
CA LEU A 18 -19.47 6.85 -0.83
C LEU A 18 -18.06 6.29 -0.57
N LEU A 19 -17.55 5.46 -1.49
CA LEU A 19 -16.21 4.90 -1.38
C LEU A 19 -15.12 5.98 -1.50
N TYR A 20 -15.30 6.95 -2.37
CA TYR A 20 -14.40 8.08 -2.52
C TYR A 20 -14.36 8.93 -1.24
N GLY A 21 -15.50 9.13 -0.57
CA GLY A 21 -15.58 9.72 0.76
C GLY A 21 -14.72 8.97 1.79
N VAL A 22 -14.79 7.64 1.81
CA VAL A 22 -13.90 6.81 2.65
C VAL A 22 -12.43 7.02 2.28
N TYR A 23 -12.10 7.10 0.99
CA TYR A 23 -10.73 7.31 0.54
C TYR A 23 -10.16 8.67 0.99
N CYS A 24 -10.99 9.72 0.95
CA CYS A 24 -10.67 11.05 1.46
C CYS A 24 -10.39 11.09 2.97
N VAL A 25 -10.86 10.11 3.74
CA VAL A 25 -10.52 9.99 5.17
C VAL A 25 -9.24 9.18 5.37
N VAL A 26 -9.08 8.08 4.61
CA VAL A 26 -7.93 7.17 4.71
C VAL A 26 -6.63 7.85 4.26
N PHE A 27 -6.68 8.68 3.22
CA PHE A 27 -5.48 9.31 2.65
C PHE A 27 -4.82 10.35 3.57
N PRO A 28 -5.54 11.30 4.20
CA PRO A 28 -4.97 12.17 5.23
C PRO A 28 -4.49 11.40 6.46
N LEU A 29 -5.20 10.34 6.86
CA LEU A 29 -4.75 9.46 7.93
C LEU A 29 -3.37 8.85 7.59
N TYR A 30 -3.20 8.35 6.37
CA TYR A 30 -1.91 7.87 5.87
C TYR A 30 -0.81 8.94 5.98
N ILE A 31 -1.07 10.16 5.51
CA ILE A 31 -0.11 11.27 5.58
C ILE A 31 0.24 11.58 7.04
N ARG A 32 -0.76 11.66 7.93
CA ARG A 32 -0.55 11.97 9.35
C ARG A 32 0.32 10.92 10.05
N LEU A 33 0.03 9.63 9.84
CA LEU A 33 0.84 8.55 10.40
C LEU A 33 2.28 8.59 9.88
N ARG A 34 2.45 8.97 8.61
CA ARG A 34 3.76 9.09 7.98
C ARG A 34 4.51 10.31 8.50
N TRP A 35 3.84 11.44 8.73
CA TRP A 35 4.44 12.66 9.29
C TRP A 35 4.90 12.45 10.74
N GLN A 36 4.12 11.73 11.56
CA GLN A 36 4.51 11.36 12.92
C GLN A 36 5.74 10.44 12.94
N LYS A 37 5.91 9.62 11.89
CA LYS A 37 7.15 8.90 11.63
C LYS A 37 8.17 9.82 10.96
N ARG A 38 8.92 10.60 11.74
CA ARG A 38 10.26 11.10 11.33
C ARG A 38 11.22 9.92 11.14
N THR A 39 10.92 8.98 10.25
CA THR A 39 11.77 7.81 9.99
C THR A 39 12.57 8.03 8.72
N THR A 40 13.89 7.92 8.89
CA THR A 40 15.00 7.97 7.93
C THR A 40 14.87 7.01 6.72
N ASP A 41 13.87 6.15 6.67
CA ASP A 41 13.61 5.31 5.49
C ASP A 41 12.74 6.06 4.48
N SER A 42 13.41 6.66 3.51
CA SER A 42 12.88 7.16 2.25
C SER A 42 12.27 6.01 1.43
N THR A 43 11.11 5.50 1.87
CA THR A 43 10.36 4.53 1.08
C THR A 43 9.68 5.28 -0.08
N PRO A 44 10.00 4.96 -1.35
CA PRO A 44 9.50 5.69 -2.51
C PRO A 44 8.00 5.45 -2.80
N LEU A 45 7.28 4.79 -1.88
CA LEU A 45 5.87 4.40 -2.01
C LEU A 45 4.89 5.56 -1.93
N VAL A 46 5.32 6.75 -1.53
CA VAL A 46 4.38 7.87 -1.35
C VAL A 46 4.01 8.51 -2.67
N PHE A 47 4.97 8.62 -3.60
CA PHE A 47 4.72 9.13 -4.93
C PHE A 47 3.63 8.33 -5.68
N PRO A 48 3.71 6.98 -5.77
CA PRO A 48 2.66 6.21 -6.45
C PRO A 48 1.32 6.23 -5.69
N LEU A 49 1.30 6.29 -4.35
CA LEU A 49 0.04 6.42 -3.59
C LEU A 49 -0.62 7.79 -3.77
N LEU A 50 0.18 8.86 -3.82
CA LEU A 50 -0.30 10.22 -4.11
C LEU A 50 -0.83 10.30 -5.55
N ALA A 51 -0.12 9.71 -6.51
CA ALA A 51 -0.57 9.62 -7.89
C ALA A 51 -1.88 8.85 -7.99
N LEU A 52 -2.02 7.73 -7.28
CA LEU A 52 -3.24 6.92 -7.25
C LEU A 52 -4.43 7.71 -6.67
N PHE A 53 -4.22 8.45 -5.57
CA PHE A 53 -5.24 9.33 -5.01
C PHE A 53 -5.69 10.39 -6.03
N GLY A 54 -4.73 11.10 -6.66
CA GLY A 54 -5.03 12.10 -7.68
C GLY A 54 -5.77 11.52 -8.89
N LEU A 55 -5.37 10.35 -9.38
CA LEU A 55 -6.03 9.68 -10.49
C LEU A 55 -7.46 9.27 -10.14
N CYS A 56 -7.71 8.73 -8.94
CA CYS A 56 -9.06 8.43 -8.47
C CYS A 56 -9.92 9.70 -8.36
N THR A 57 -9.37 10.82 -7.89
CA THR A 57 -10.09 12.11 -7.84
C THR A 57 -10.48 12.60 -9.24
N VAL A 58 -9.57 12.51 -10.21
CA VAL A 58 -9.84 12.92 -11.60
C VAL A 58 -10.87 11.98 -12.23
N PHE A 59 -10.77 10.67 -11.99
CA PHE A 59 -11.76 9.69 -12.45
C PHE A 59 -13.16 10.01 -11.92
N PHE A 60 -13.29 10.22 -10.61
CA PHE A 60 -14.56 10.58 -9.97
C PHE A 60 -15.15 11.89 -10.55
N ALA A 61 -14.30 12.90 -10.77
CA ALA A 61 -14.76 14.16 -11.37
C ALA A 61 -15.29 13.96 -12.80
N ILE A 62 -14.63 13.13 -13.61
CA ILE A 62 -15.09 12.81 -14.97
C ILE A 62 -16.38 12.00 -14.93
N ASP A 63 -16.50 10.99 -14.06
CA ASP A 63 -17.72 10.18 -13.94
C ASP A 63 -18.91 11.04 -13.50
N PHE A 64 -18.69 11.96 -12.56
CA PHE A 64 -19.72 12.91 -12.14
C PHE A 64 -20.18 13.82 -13.28
N ILE A 65 -19.26 14.34 -14.10
CA ILE A 65 -19.59 15.14 -15.30
C ILE A 65 -20.36 14.30 -16.33
N LEU A 66 -19.95 13.04 -16.55
CA LEU A 66 -20.64 12.11 -17.45
C LEU A 66 -22.08 11.85 -16.98
N GLN A 67 -22.29 11.67 -15.68
CA GLN A 67 -23.61 11.45 -15.10
C GLN A 67 -24.47 12.73 -15.14
N TYR A 68 -23.87 13.90 -14.94
CA TYR A 68 -24.55 15.19 -15.13
C TYR A 68 -25.07 15.33 -16.57
N PHE A 69 -24.25 15.04 -17.58
CA PHE A 69 -24.65 15.03 -18.99
C PHE A 69 -25.61 13.89 -19.38
N ALA A 70 -25.77 12.88 -18.53
CA ALA A 70 -26.77 11.83 -18.71
C ALA A 70 -28.16 12.27 -18.20
N VAL A 71 -28.21 13.13 -17.17
CA VAL A 71 -29.45 13.66 -16.58
C VAL A 71 -29.92 14.94 -17.30
N PHE A 72 -29.00 15.83 -17.65
CA PHE A 72 -29.28 17.08 -18.35
C PHE A 72 -28.68 17.04 -19.77
N PRO A 73 -29.44 16.58 -20.78
CA PRO A 73 -28.93 16.45 -22.15
C PRO A 73 -28.81 17.78 -22.90
N GLU A 74 -29.36 18.88 -22.37
CA GLU A 74 -29.34 20.19 -23.03
C GLU A 74 -27.90 20.75 -23.11
N GLY A 75 -27.39 20.92 -24.33
CA GLY A 75 -26.03 21.44 -24.60
C GLY A 75 -24.93 20.39 -24.79
N ARG A 76 -25.26 19.09 -24.79
CA ARG A 76 -24.28 18.01 -24.94
C ARG A 76 -23.84 17.81 -26.39
N SER A 77 -22.55 17.98 -26.66
CA SER A 77 -21.96 17.48 -27.91
C SER A 77 -21.65 15.98 -27.77
N VAL A 78 -22.05 15.17 -28.77
CA VAL A 78 -21.77 13.72 -28.80
C VAL A 78 -20.26 13.45 -28.70
N LEU A 79 -19.45 14.32 -29.30
CA LEU A 79 -17.99 14.26 -29.30
C LEU A 79 -17.41 14.46 -27.89
N THR A 80 -17.94 15.40 -27.11
CA THR A 80 -17.47 15.68 -25.74
C THR A 80 -17.68 14.48 -24.84
N THR A 81 -18.86 13.85 -24.88
CA THR A 81 -19.13 12.71 -24.00
C THR A 81 -18.39 11.45 -24.41
N TRP A 82 -18.20 11.24 -25.71
CA TRP A 82 -17.34 10.17 -26.19
C TRP A 82 -15.90 10.36 -25.66
N SER A 83 -15.35 11.56 -25.79
CA SER A 83 -13.99 11.89 -25.32
C SER A 83 -13.83 11.69 -23.82
N LEU A 84 -14.84 12.08 -23.03
CA LEU A 84 -14.85 11.87 -21.57
C LEU A 84 -14.91 10.39 -21.21
N ASN A 85 -15.72 9.58 -21.91
CA ASN A 85 -15.82 8.15 -21.64
C ASN A 85 -14.54 7.40 -22.02
N VAL A 86 -13.88 7.79 -23.12
CA VAL A 86 -12.53 7.29 -23.49
C VAL A 86 -11.52 7.66 -22.41
N THR A 87 -11.53 8.91 -21.94
CA THR A 87 -10.64 9.37 -20.86
C THR A 87 -10.88 8.59 -19.56
N ALA A 88 -12.14 8.36 -19.17
CA ALA A 88 -12.48 7.58 -17.98
C ALA A 88 -11.96 6.13 -18.09
N SER A 89 -12.11 5.51 -19.26
CA SER A 89 -11.61 4.15 -19.52
C SER A 89 -10.07 4.08 -19.41
N MET A 90 -9.36 5.09 -19.95
CA MET A 90 -7.91 5.19 -19.81
C MET A 90 -7.50 5.36 -18.34
N LEU A 91 -8.16 6.25 -17.61
CA LEU A 91 -7.89 6.47 -16.18
C LEU A 91 -8.09 5.20 -15.37
N PHE A 92 -9.17 4.45 -15.63
CA PHE A 92 -9.39 3.15 -15.02
C PHE A 92 -8.20 2.20 -15.24
N THR A 93 -7.76 2.07 -16.49
CA THR A 93 -6.61 1.21 -16.85
C THR A 93 -5.32 1.67 -16.16
N PHE A 94 -5.08 2.98 -16.05
CA PHE A 94 -3.93 3.51 -15.32
C PHE A 94 -4.02 3.26 -13.81
N ILE A 95 -5.20 3.42 -13.21
CA ILE A 95 -5.43 3.17 -11.77
C ILE A 95 -5.18 1.69 -11.46
N ASP A 96 -5.73 0.78 -12.26
CA ASP A 96 -5.52 -0.67 -12.11
C ASP A 96 -4.03 -1.01 -12.24
N PHE A 97 -3.35 -0.51 -13.27
CA PHE A 97 -1.93 -0.76 -13.50
C PHE A 97 -1.04 -0.24 -12.36
N ILE A 98 -1.26 1.00 -11.90
CA ILE A 98 -0.50 1.59 -10.80
C ILE A 98 -0.78 0.83 -9.49
N SER A 99 -2.04 0.44 -9.25
CA SER A 99 -2.41 -0.36 -8.08
C SER A 99 -1.66 -1.69 -8.06
N GLN A 100 -1.72 -2.46 -9.16
CA GLN A 100 -0.97 -3.71 -9.32
C GLN A 100 0.54 -3.49 -9.14
N GLY A 101 1.08 -2.43 -9.75
CA GLY A 101 2.49 -2.05 -9.61
C GLY A 101 2.91 -1.79 -8.17
N ILE A 102 2.08 -1.12 -7.36
CA ILE A 102 2.32 -0.88 -5.94
C ILE A 102 2.35 -2.21 -5.17
N LEU A 103 1.40 -3.11 -5.40
CA LEU A 103 1.38 -4.42 -4.74
C LEU A 103 2.61 -5.26 -5.11
N ILE A 104 2.99 -5.27 -6.40
CA ILE A 104 4.16 -5.99 -6.91
C ILE A 104 5.46 -5.43 -6.31
N TYR A 105 5.65 -4.11 -6.32
CA TYR A 105 6.83 -3.47 -5.72
C TYR A 105 6.98 -3.86 -4.24
N ARG A 106 5.86 -3.92 -3.51
CA ARG A 106 5.87 -4.35 -2.11
C ARG A 106 6.22 -5.81 -1.95
N CYS A 107 5.70 -6.68 -2.81
CA CYS A 107 6.09 -8.08 -2.83
C CYS A 107 7.60 -8.22 -3.07
N TRP A 108 8.17 -7.46 -4.02
CA TRP A 108 9.59 -7.44 -4.33
C TRP A 108 10.46 -7.02 -3.13
N VAL A 109 10.11 -5.92 -2.46
CA VAL A 109 10.81 -5.44 -1.26
C VAL A 109 10.73 -6.50 -0.14
N MET A 110 9.59 -7.15 0.03
CA MET A 110 9.40 -8.18 1.07
C MET A 110 10.15 -9.49 0.76
N TRP A 111 10.40 -9.81 -0.50
CA TRP A 111 11.11 -11.04 -0.91
C TRP A 111 12.63 -10.88 -1.03
N ASN A 112 13.20 -9.86 -0.39
CA ASN A 112 14.63 -9.55 -0.42
C ASN A 112 15.16 -9.44 -1.87
N ARG A 113 14.40 -8.78 -2.75
CA ARG A 113 14.75 -8.51 -4.15
C ARG A 113 14.89 -9.73 -5.08
N LYS A 114 14.40 -10.91 -4.72
CA LYS A 114 14.40 -12.07 -5.64
C LYS A 114 13.47 -11.83 -6.83
N LEU A 115 14.04 -11.66 -8.02
CA LEU A 115 13.32 -11.24 -9.24
C LEU A 115 12.34 -12.28 -9.78
N LEU A 116 12.56 -13.58 -9.55
CA LEU A 116 11.75 -14.66 -10.13
C LEU A 116 10.24 -14.52 -9.83
N PHE A 117 9.88 -14.09 -8.62
CA PHE A 117 8.49 -13.94 -8.17
C PHE A 117 7.85 -12.62 -8.58
N VAL A 118 8.62 -11.72 -9.20
CA VAL A 118 8.20 -10.39 -9.62
C VAL A 118 8.04 -10.33 -11.14
N VAL A 119 8.90 -11.05 -11.88
CA VAL A 119 8.85 -11.09 -13.35
C VAL A 119 7.50 -11.62 -13.84
N VAL A 120 6.96 -12.68 -13.22
CA VAL A 120 5.68 -13.26 -13.65
C VAL A 120 4.51 -12.29 -13.47
N PRO A 121 4.23 -11.74 -12.27
CA PRO A 121 3.15 -10.77 -12.11
C PRO A 121 3.35 -9.48 -12.91
N SER A 122 4.59 -8.98 -13.02
CA SER A 122 4.89 -7.80 -13.82
C SER A 122 4.60 -8.04 -15.30
N ALA A 123 5.04 -9.17 -15.86
CA ALA A 123 4.74 -9.51 -17.25
C ALA A 123 3.24 -9.57 -17.50
N LEU A 124 2.47 -10.25 -16.65
CA LEU A 124 1.02 -10.32 -16.79
C LEU A 124 0.34 -8.93 -16.64
N ALA A 125 0.80 -8.08 -15.73
CA ALA A 125 0.30 -6.71 -15.58
C ALA A 125 0.57 -5.86 -16.83
N PHE A 126 1.77 -5.98 -17.41
CA PHE A 126 2.11 -5.33 -18.69
C PHE A 126 1.23 -5.83 -19.84
N PHE A 127 1.01 -7.14 -19.94
CA PHE A 127 0.12 -7.71 -20.96
C PHE A 127 -1.31 -7.20 -20.80
N SER A 128 -1.85 -7.17 -19.57
CA SER A 128 -3.19 -6.64 -19.29
C SER A 128 -3.30 -5.17 -19.67
N PHE A 129 -2.30 -4.36 -19.33
CA PHE A 129 -2.25 -2.94 -19.67
C PHE A 129 -2.20 -2.69 -21.17
N GLU A 130 -1.35 -3.41 -21.91
CA GLU A 130 -1.25 -3.26 -23.37
C GLU A 130 -2.54 -3.70 -24.07
N ILE A 131 -3.16 -4.81 -23.64
CA ILE A 131 -4.46 -5.25 -24.19
C ILE A 131 -5.54 -4.19 -23.93
N ALA A 132 -5.59 -3.62 -22.72
CA ALA A 132 -6.54 -2.56 -22.39
C ALA A 132 -6.31 -1.29 -23.21
N LYS A 133 -5.04 -0.87 -23.39
CA LYS A 133 -4.69 0.27 -24.24
C LYS A 133 -5.10 0.05 -25.69
N ILE A 134 -4.78 -1.12 -26.25
CA ILE A 134 -5.19 -1.52 -27.60
C ILE A 134 -6.72 -1.46 -27.70
N ALA A 135 -7.46 -1.97 -26.70
CA ALA A 135 -8.93 -1.91 -26.70
C ALA A 135 -9.46 -0.46 -26.74
N VAL A 136 -8.82 0.48 -26.05
CA VAL A 136 -9.22 1.89 -26.06
C VAL A 136 -8.78 2.61 -27.34
N GLU A 137 -7.60 2.31 -27.88
CA GLU A 137 -7.11 2.87 -29.14
C GLU A 137 -7.98 2.43 -30.32
N LEU A 138 -8.44 1.17 -30.33
CA LEU A 138 -9.36 0.66 -31.33
C LEU A 138 -10.80 1.19 -31.16
N ARG A 139 -11.11 1.83 -30.03
CA ARG A 139 -12.33 2.62 -29.81
C ARG A 139 -12.20 4.06 -30.32
N ASN A 140 -10.99 4.51 -30.66
CA ASN A 140 -10.69 5.89 -31.04
C ASN A 140 -11.16 6.34 -32.46
N PRO A 141 -11.50 5.51 -33.46
CA PRO A 141 -11.81 6.01 -34.80
C PRO A 141 -13.21 6.62 -34.98
N GLY A 142 -13.86 7.11 -33.90
CA GLY A 142 -14.98 8.06 -33.98
C GLY A 142 -16.25 7.66 -33.22
N PRO A 143 -17.27 8.55 -33.21
CA PRO A 143 -18.51 8.38 -32.45
C PRO A 143 -19.41 7.24 -32.95
N SER A 144 -19.11 6.63 -34.09
CA SER A 144 -19.78 5.44 -34.63
C SER A 144 -19.66 4.20 -33.72
N PHE A 145 -18.66 4.16 -32.84
CA PHE A 145 -18.52 3.11 -31.81
C PHE A 145 -19.63 3.17 -30.75
N LEU A 146 -20.29 4.32 -30.57
CA LEU A 146 -21.47 4.44 -29.70
C LEU A 146 -22.71 3.77 -30.30
N LEU A 147 -22.75 3.58 -31.61
CA LEU A 147 -23.89 2.99 -32.33
C LEU A 147 -23.74 1.48 -32.58
N SER A 148 -22.51 0.97 -32.65
CA SER A 148 -22.28 -0.47 -32.81
C SER A 148 -20.96 -0.89 -32.15
N VAL A 149 -21.06 -1.59 -31.01
CA VAL A 149 -19.91 -2.22 -30.36
C VAL A 149 -19.46 -3.39 -31.25
N PRO A 150 -18.23 -3.39 -31.77
CA PRO A 150 -17.78 -4.47 -32.64
C PRO A 150 -17.72 -5.80 -31.87
N LYS A 151 -18.11 -6.91 -32.51
CA LYS A 151 -18.17 -8.25 -31.89
C LYS A 151 -16.85 -8.71 -31.26
N TRP A 152 -15.72 -8.15 -31.68
CA TRP A 152 -14.38 -8.46 -31.18
C TRP A 152 -13.99 -7.68 -29.91
N PHE A 153 -14.74 -6.64 -29.54
CA PHE A 153 -14.47 -5.85 -28.33
C PHE A 153 -14.82 -6.62 -27.04
N THR A 154 -15.95 -7.33 -27.02
CA THR A 154 -16.38 -8.14 -25.88
C THR A 154 -15.36 -9.23 -25.48
N PRO A 155 -14.87 -10.10 -26.39
CA PRO A 155 -13.87 -11.10 -26.02
C PRO A 155 -12.52 -10.49 -25.59
N LEU A 156 -12.12 -9.36 -26.20
CA LEU A 156 -10.90 -8.64 -25.81
C LEU A 156 -11.00 -8.07 -24.39
N GLY A 157 -12.14 -7.45 -24.06
CA GLY A 157 -12.43 -6.95 -22.72
C GLY A 157 -12.43 -8.07 -21.67
N ILE A 158 -13.11 -9.19 -21.96
CA ILE A 158 -13.12 -10.37 -21.07
C ILE A 158 -11.69 -10.86 -20.83
N ALA A 159 -10.88 -11.02 -21.88
CA ALA A 159 -9.50 -11.45 -21.75
C ALA A 159 -8.68 -10.49 -20.87
N SER A 160 -8.80 -9.17 -21.10
CA SER A 160 -8.10 -8.16 -20.29
C SER A 160 -8.47 -8.23 -18.81
N PHE A 161 -9.77 -8.32 -18.51
CA PHE A 161 -10.25 -8.38 -17.13
C PHE A 161 -9.91 -9.70 -16.43
N SER A 162 -9.94 -10.83 -17.16
CA SER A 162 -9.52 -12.13 -16.64
C SER A 162 -8.02 -12.19 -16.34
N ILE A 163 -7.18 -11.55 -17.17
CA ILE A 163 -5.74 -11.45 -16.89
C ILE A 163 -5.51 -10.57 -15.66
N SER A 164 -6.13 -9.38 -15.58
CA SER A 164 -6.04 -8.50 -14.40
C SER A 164 -6.48 -9.22 -13.12
N LEU A 165 -7.56 -10.01 -13.19
CA LEU A 165 -8.03 -10.84 -12.08
C LEU A 165 -6.98 -11.88 -11.66
N GLY A 166 -6.37 -12.56 -12.63
CA GLY A 166 -5.29 -13.52 -12.41
C GLY A 166 -4.07 -12.86 -11.74
N VAL A 167 -3.69 -11.66 -12.18
CA VAL A 167 -2.60 -10.90 -11.55
C VAL A 167 -2.93 -10.59 -10.10
N ASN A 168 -4.11 -10.03 -9.82
CA ASN A 168 -4.53 -9.70 -8.47
C ASN A 168 -4.55 -10.93 -7.55
N ALA A 169 -5.02 -12.08 -8.04
CA ALA A 169 -5.01 -13.34 -7.29
C ALA A 169 -3.58 -13.84 -6.99
N VAL A 170 -2.71 -13.86 -7.99
CA VAL A 170 -1.31 -14.30 -7.84
C VAL A 170 -0.55 -13.39 -6.88
N VAL A 171 -0.68 -12.07 -7.05
CA VAL A 171 0.01 -11.08 -6.20
C VAL A 171 -0.48 -11.15 -4.76
N THR A 172 -1.80 -11.27 -4.55
CA THR A 172 -2.38 -11.43 -3.20
C THR A 172 -1.93 -12.73 -2.54
N GLY A 173 -1.91 -13.83 -3.30
CA GLY A 173 -1.43 -15.14 -2.83
C GLY A 173 0.04 -15.11 -2.43
N LEU A 174 0.90 -14.54 -3.29
CA LEU A 174 2.33 -14.37 -2.99
C LEU A 174 2.54 -13.50 -1.75
N LEU A 175 1.84 -12.38 -1.65
CA LEU A 175 1.93 -11.50 -0.49
C LEU A 175 1.54 -12.22 0.81
N THR A 176 0.39 -12.91 0.79
CA THR A 176 -0.11 -13.70 1.91
C THR A 176 0.88 -14.78 2.33
N LEU A 177 1.43 -15.53 1.35
CA LEU A 177 2.42 -16.56 1.59
C LEU A 177 3.70 -15.97 2.23
N LYS A 178 4.19 -14.81 1.78
CA LYS A 178 5.37 -14.19 2.41
C LYS A 178 5.12 -13.85 3.86
N LEU A 179 3.99 -13.22 4.14
CA LEU A 179 3.67 -12.80 5.50
C LEU A 179 3.52 -14.02 6.40
N TYR A 180 2.94 -15.11 5.89
CA TYR A 180 2.84 -16.36 6.63
C TYR A 180 4.22 -16.98 6.92
N LEU A 181 5.11 -17.02 5.92
CA LEU A 181 6.48 -17.50 6.11
C LEU A 181 7.24 -16.63 7.12
N LEU A 182 7.12 -15.30 7.02
CA LEU A 182 7.74 -14.36 7.95
C LEU A 182 7.19 -14.56 9.38
N HIS A 183 5.88 -14.77 9.52
CA HIS A 183 5.27 -15.08 10.81
C HIS A 183 5.78 -16.41 11.38
N ARG A 184 5.90 -17.44 10.54
CA ARG A 184 6.41 -18.75 10.94
C ARG A 184 7.88 -18.68 11.35
N ASP A 185 8.71 -17.97 10.61
CA ASP A 185 10.13 -17.79 10.90
C ASP A 185 10.33 -17.05 12.21
N MET A 186 9.61 -15.94 12.42
CA MET A 186 9.61 -15.23 13.71
C MET A 186 9.18 -16.15 14.85
N THR A 187 8.11 -16.94 14.68
CA THR A 187 7.61 -17.85 15.72
C THR A 187 8.62 -18.97 16.04
N LYS A 188 9.31 -19.53 15.04
CA LYS A 188 10.32 -20.57 15.22
C LYS A 188 11.57 -20.06 15.93
N THR A 189 12.08 -18.89 15.55
CA THR A 189 13.26 -18.30 16.21
C THR A 189 12.96 -17.82 17.64
N TRP A 190 11.71 -17.47 17.93
CA TRP A 190 11.32 -16.87 19.20
C TRP A 190 10.82 -17.88 20.24
N MET A 191 10.40 -19.08 19.85
CA MET A 191 10.20 -20.19 20.80
C MET A 191 11.51 -20.61 21.50
N ALA A 192 12.68 -20.21 20.99
CA ALA A 192 13.97 -20.35 21.67
C ALA A 192 14.32 -19.19 22.63
N ALA A 193 13.62 -18.04 22.53
CA ALA A 193 13.89 -16.83 23.31
C ALA A 193 12.60 -16.36 24.00
N ALA A 194 12.18 -17.11 25.01
CA ALA A 194 11.03 -16.77 25.86
C ALA A 194 11.18 -15.34 26.44
N SER A 195 10.09 -14.56 26.41
CA SER A 195 9.90 -13.27 27.12
C SER A 195 10.15 -11.94 26.38
N ARG A 196 10.03 -11.86 25.04
CA ARG A 196 9.95 -10.55 24.36
C ARG A 196 8.69 -10.44 23.47
N GLY A 197 8.10 -9.25 23.37
CA GLY A 197 6.73 -9.01 22.90
C GLY A 197 6.25 -9.74 21.63
N LYS A 198 5.00 -10.22 21.68
CA LYS A 198 4.33 -11.06 20.69
C LYS A 198 4.02 -10.28 19.39
N VAL A 199 4.91 -10.30 18.40
CA VAL A 199 4.63 -9.73 17.07
C VAL A 199 3.75 -10.69 16.26
N ASN A 200 2.43 -10.60 16.43
CA ASN A 200 1.48 -11.39 15.64
C ASN A 200 1.27 -10.75 14.26
N LEU A 201 1.73 -11.37 13.17
CA LEU A 201 1.38 -10.91 11.82
C LEU A 201 0.02 -11.44 11.34
N LEU A 202 -0.57 -12.37 12.09
CA LEU A 202 -1.87 -13.00 11.79
C LEU A 202 -3.01 -12.02 11.47
N PRO A 203 -3.22 -10.89 12.21
CA PRO A 203 -4.29 -9.97 11.88
C PRO A 203 -4.08 -9.26 10.53
N VAL A 204 -2.83 -9.04 10.12
CA VAL A 204 -2.51 -8.42 8.83
C VAL A 204 -2.73 -9.42 7.70
N ILE A 205 -2.36 -10.68 7.92
CA ILE A 205 -2.60 -11.79 6.98
C ILE A 205 -4.10 -12.01 6.78
N SER A 206 -4.87 -12.07 7.87
CA SER A 206 -6.32 -12.25 7.82
C SER A 206 -7.00 -11.13 7.04
N MET A 207 -6.64 -9.87 7.33
CA MET A 207 -7.20 -8.71 6.62
C MET A 207 -6.80 -8.71 5.14
N LEU A 208 -5.57 -9.12 4.80
CA LEU A 208 -5.13 -9.26 3.42
C LEU A 208 -5.94 -10.31 2.65
N ILE A 209 -6.19 -11.46 3.27
CA ILE A 209 -7.01 -12.50 2.68
C ILE A 209 -8.45 -12.01 2.52
N GLU A 210 -9.01 -11.39 3.55
CA GLU A 210 -10.40 -10.89 3.55
C GLU A 210 -10.61 -9.82 2.46
N SER A 211 -9.73 -8.82 2.40
CA SER A 211 -9.80 -7.75 1.38
C SER A 211 -9.43 -8.24 -0.03
N GLY A 212 -8.49 -9.17 -0.15
CA GLY A 212 -8.11 -9.80 -1.41
C GLY A 212 -9.21 -10.70 -1.97
N MET A 213 -9.89 -11.46 -1.11
CA MET A 213 -11.06 -12.26 -1.50
C MET A 213 -12.22 -11.36 -1.92
N PHE A 214 -12.47 -10.28 -1.19
CA PHE A 214 -13.52 -9.33 -1.52
C PHE A 214 -13.31 -8.73 -2.92
N THR A 215 -12.09 -8.24 -3.20
CA THR A 215 -11.75 -7.68 -4.52
C THR A 215 -11.80 -8.72 -5.63
N PHE A 216 -11.32 -9.94 -5.38
CA PHE A 216 -11.38 -11.04 -6.34
C PHE A 216 -12.82 -11.43 -6.70
N ILE A 217 -13.68 -11.61 -5.70
CA ILE A 217 -15.09 -11.96 -5.89
C ILE A 217 -15.81 -10.85 -6.65
N ALA A 218 -15.63 -9.60 -6.25
CA ALA A 218 -16.27 -8.48 -6.91
C ALA A 218 -15.80 -8.35 -8.39
N GLN A 219 -14.52 -8.58 -8.67
CA GLN A 219 -13.99 -8.54 -10.04
C GLN A 219 -14.47 -9.75 -10.87
N MET A 220 -14.61 -10.93 -10.28
CA MET A 220 -15.25 -12.08 -10.92
C MET A 220 -16.70 -11.78 -11.31
N ILE A 221 -17.48 -11.21 -10.38
CA ILE A 221 -18.87 -10.82 -10.64
C ILE A 221 -18.93 -9.80 -11.79
N TYR A 222 -18.03 -8.82 -11.81
CA TYR A 222 -17.92 -7.85 -12.89
C TYR A 222 -17.70 -8.53 -14.26
N VAL A 223 -16.73 -9.46 -14.36
CA VAL A 223 -16.45 -10.18 -15.62
C VAL A 223 -17.64 -11.00 -16.09
N ILE A 224 -18.37 -11.64 -15.17
CA ILE A 224 -19.57 -12.43 -15.49
C ILE A 224 -20.65 -11.51 -16.07
N PHE A 225 -20.98 -10.40 -15.40
CA PHE A 225 -22.00 -9.47 -15.90
C PHE A 225 -21.61 -8.78 -17.20
N PHE A 226 -20.32 -8.51 -17.40
CA PHE A 226 -19.79 -8.01 -18.65
C PHE A 226 -19.96 -9.03 -19.79
N SER A 227 -19.68 -10.32 -19.53
CA SER A 227 -19.89 -11.39 -20.51
C SER A 227 -21.36 -11.60 -20.86
N LEU A 228 -22.28 -11.33 -19.93
CA LEU A 228 -23.72 -11.40 -20.14
C LEU A 228 -24.29 -10.16 -20.86
N GLY A 229 -23.48 -9.12 -21.11
CA GLY A 229 -23.92 -7.88 -21.73
C GLY A 229 -24.96 -7.11 -20.89
N SER A 230 -25.04 -7.38 -19.59
CA SER A 230 -26.04 -6.78 -18.71
C SER A 230 -25.59 -5.40 -18.24
N ASN A 231 -26.48 -4.40 -18.30
CA ASN A 231 -26.20 -3.03 -17.83
C ASN A 231 -25.72 -2.95 -16.36
N ILE A 232 -25.88 -4.03 -15.58
CA ILE A 232 -25.37 -4.15 -14.20
C ILE A 232 -23.84 -3.98 -14.14
N PHE A 233 -23.08 -4.32 -15.18
CA PHE A 233 -21.62 -4.14 -15.16
C PHE A 233 -21.23 -2.67 -14.97
N LEU A 234 -22.03 -1.71 -15.46
CA LEU A 234 -21.79 -0.27 -15.32
C LEU A 234 -21.87 0.17 -13.85
N CYS A 235 -22.79 -0.41 -13.09
CA CYS A 235 -22.97 -0.15 -11.66
C CYS A 235 -21.77 -0.63 -10.84
N ILE A 236 -21.14 -1.73 -11.25
CA ILE A 236 -20.03 -2.34 -10.53
C ILE A 236 -18.69 -1.68 -10.92
N HIS A 237 -18.54 -1.24 -12.17
CA HIS A 237 -17.29 -0.71 -12.70
C HIS A 237 -16.75 0.50 -11.92
N THR A 238 -17.59 1.51 -11.72
CA THR A 238 -17.21 2.77 -11.08
C THR A 238 -16.73 2.60 -9.64
N PRO A 239 -17.46 1.95 -8.71
CA PRO A 239 -16.97 1.74 -7.35
C PRO A 239 -15.71 0.87 -7.29
N MET A 240 -15.58 -0.11 -8.19
CA MET A 240 -14.39 -0.99 -8.22
C MET A 240 -13.11 -0.23 -8.54
N THR A 241 -13.19 0.79 -9.40
CA THR A 241 -12.07 1.69 -9.71
C THR A 241 -11.51 2.35 -8.44
N ILE A 242 -12.38 2.81 -7.55
CA ILE A 242 -11.99 3.43 -6.29
C ILE A 242 -11.46 2.38 -5.30
N VAL A 243 -12.02 1.17 -5.27
CA VAL A 243 -11.51 0.06 -4.45
C VAL A 243 -10.06 -0.27 -4.80
N TYR A 244 -9.69 -0.31 -6.09
CA TYR A 244 -8.30 -0.50 -6.52
C TYR A 244 -7.35 0.58 -5.98
N GLY A 245 -7.85 1.80 -5.75
CA GLY A 245 -7.11 2.89 -5.09
C GLY A 245 -6.97 2.71 -3.57
N ILE A 246 -8.07 2.38 -2.91
CA ILE A 246 -8.16 2.31 -1.44
C ILE A 246 -7.35 1.14 -0.88
N MET A 247 -7.43 -0.05 -1.50
CA MET A 247 -6.84 -1.28 -0.99
C MET A 247 -5.32 -1.19 -0.75
N PRO A 248 -4.47 -0.78 -1.72
CA PRO A 248 -3.04 -0.63 -1.49
C PRO A 248 -2.74 0.39 -0.38
N THR A 249 -3.53 1.48 -0.30
CA THR A 249 -3.37 2.53 0.72
C THR A 249 -3.68 2.01 2.11
N LEU A 250 -4.84 1.37 2.31
CA LEU A 250 -5.24 0.77 3.60
C LEU A 250 -4.20 -0.23 4.10
N LEU A 251 -3.69 -1.06 3.19
CA LEU A 251 -2.68 -2.04 3.53
C LEU A 251 -1.39 -1.38 4.05
N VAL A 252 -0.93 -0.28 3.43
CA VAL A 252 0.24 0.47 3.91
C VAL A 252 -0.03 1.12 5.27
N VAL A 253 -1.20 1.72 5.46
CA VAL A 253 -1.61 2.33 6.73
C VAL A 253 -1.61 1.29 7.86
N ARG A 254 -2.17 0.10 7.61
CA ARG A 254 -2.26 -0.97 8.62
C ARG A 254 -0.90 -1.47 9.06
N ILE A 255 0.02 -1.71 8.13
CA ILE A 255 1.39 -2.10 8.45
C ILE A 255 2.12 -0.98 9.18
N SER A 256 1.85 0.27 8.81
CA SER A 256 2.42 1.43 9.49
C SER A 256 1.96 1.53 10.94
N MET A 257 0.66 1.34 11.22
CA MET A 257 0.09 1.30 12.57
C MET A 257 0.67 0.15 13.41
N ARG A 258 0.77 -1.05 12.84
CA ARG A 258 1.32 -2.23 13.54
C ARG A 258 2.76 -1.99 13.99
N ASN A 259 3.56 -1.38 13.12
CA ASN A 259 4.94 -1.05 13.44
C ASN A 259 5.03 0.01 14.55
N MET A 260 4.01 0.87 14.73
CA MET A 260 3.95 1.82 15.84
C MET A 260 3.66 1.09 17.15
N ASP A 261 2.62 0.27 17.18
CA ASP A 261 2.22 -0.55 18.35
C ASP A 261 3.42 -1.33 18.89
N ASN A 262 4.15 -2.02 18.00
CA ASN A 262 5.37 -2.75 18.33
C ASN A 262 6.50 -1.88 18.91
N ARG A 263 6.66 -0.62 18.46
CA ARG A 263 7.68 0.30 19.00
C ARG A 263 7.29 0.83 20.37
N THR A 264 6.02 1.19 20.57
CA THR A 264 5.51 1.59 21.88
C THR A 264 5.61 0.46 22.90
N THR A 265 5.29 -0.79 22.52
CA THR A 265 5.48 -1.94 23.43
C THR A 265 6.96 -2.15 23.77
N LYS A 266 7.89 -1.99 22.82
CA LYS A 266 9.34 -2.08 23.08
C LYS A 266 9.81 -0.99 24.04
N LEU A 267 9.43 0.27 23.80
CA LEU A 267 9.80 1.38 24.68
C LEU A 267 9.23 1.20 26.09
N GLN A 268 7.98 0.74 26.21
CA GLN A 268 7.35 0.52 27.51
C GLN A 268 7.97 -0.65 28.27
N SER A 269 8.40 -1.72 27.59
CA SER A 269 9.18 -2.79 28.23
C SER A 269 10.56 -2.30 28.64
N ASP A 270 11.26 -1.52 27.80
CA ASP A 270 12.60 -1.00 28.13
C ASP A 270 12.56 -0.04 29.33
N ILE A 271 11.47 0.72 29.49
CA ILE A 271 11.24 1.59 30.66
C ILE A 271 10.88 0.79 31.92
N LEU A 272 10.08 -0.28 31.79
CA LEU A 272 9.68 -1.13 32.93
C LEU A 272 10.83 -2.02 33.45
N PHE A 273 11.85 -2.29 32.61
CA PHE A 273 13.03 -3.08 32.97
C PHE A 273 14.26 -2.23 33.32
N MET A 274 14.15 -0.91 33.43
CA MET A 274 15.19 -0.13 34.12
C MET A 274 15.12 -0.50 35.61
N PRO A 275 16.16 -1.14 36.18
CA PRO A 275 16.17 -1.37 37.62
C PRO A 275 16.25 0.00 38.28
N ASP A 276 15.35 0.27 39.23
CA ASP A 276 15.45 1.38 40.17
C ASP A 276 16.73 1.18 40.99
N ASN A 277 17.87 1.57 40.42
CA ASN A 277 19.09 1.79 41.17
C ASN A 277 18.93 3.13 41.91
N HIS A 278 18.06 3.16 42.91
CA HIS A 278 18.23 4.05 44.04
C HIS A 278 19.47 3.59 44.80
N HIS A 279 20.64 4.03 44.31
CA HIS A 279 21.83 4.05 45.13
C HIS A 279 21.60 5.08 46.23
N SER A 280 21.30 4.57 47.42
CA SER A 280 21.46 5.26 48.68
C SER A 280 22.89 5.78 48.77
N THR A 281 23.10 7.07 48.48
CA THR A 281 24.36 7.76 48.79
C THR A 281 24.42 7.92 50.30
N THR A 282 24.83 6.87 51.02
CA THR A 282 25.39 7.02 52.36
C THR A 282 26.71 7.77 52.23
N LEU A 283 26.65 9.07 52.51
CA LEU A 283 27.80 9.94 52.70
C LEU A 283 28.59 9.46 53.94
N ASP A 284 29.60 8.63 53.72
CA ASP A 284 30.65 8.37 54.70
C ASP A 284 31.51 9.63 54.88
N ILE A 285 31.23 10.39 55.93
CA ILE A 285 32.07 11.48 56.41
C ILE A 285 33.28 10.86 57.15
N SER A 286 34.32 10.52 56.39
CA SER A 286 35.61 10.13 56.96
C SER A 286 36.38 11.37 57.45
N LYS A 287 36.53 11.44 58.78
CA LYS A 287 37.27 12.46 59.53
C LYS A 287 38.75 12.46 59.12
N LYS A 288 39.23 13.57 58.58
CA LYS A 288 40.65 13.88 58.38
C LYS A 288 41.24 14.42 59.68
N ASN A 289 42.06 13.63 60.37
CA ASN A 289 42.91 14.07 61.49
C ASN A 289 44.36 14.18 60.98
N PRO A 290 45.01 15.36 61.05
CA PRO A 290 46.43 15.51 60.74
C PRO A 290 47.22 15.35 62.04
N ASN A 291 48.24 14.48 62.04
CA ASN A 291 49.47 14.57 62.85
C ASN A 291 50.19 13.21 62.84
N ASN A 292 51.23 13.06 62.01
CA ASN A 292 52.54 12.73 62.56
C ASN A 292 53.64 12.85 61.50
N VAL A 293 54.62 13.67 61.87
CA VAL A 293 55.91 13.91 61.25
C VAL A 293 56.90 12.94 61.87
N HIS A 294 57.65 12.17 61.06
CA HIS A 294 59.09 11.95 61.22
C HIS A 294 59.71 11.07 60.12
N PRO A 295 61.04 11.14 59.91
CA PRO A 295 61.65 11.22 58.60
C PRO A 295 62.43 9.95 58.21
N ARG A 296 62.72 9.79 56.92
CA ARG A 296 63.82 8.94 56.45
C ARG A 296 64.72 9.72 55.52
N THR A 297 65.96 9.81 55.96
CA THR A 297 67.18 10.30 55.33
C THR A 297 67.60 9.44 54.14
N GLU A 298 68.41 10.06 53.27
CA GLU A 298 69.50 9.45 52.48
C GLU A 298 69.13 8.45 51.36
N THR A 299 69.78 8.39 50.21
CA THR A 299 70.65 9.25 49.37
C THR A 299 70.73 8.51 48.03
N ASP A 300 71.25 9.18 47.01
CA ASP A 300 71.85 8.60 45.80
C ASP A 300 70.93 7.96 44.75
N ALA A 301 70.74 8.55 43.57
CA ALA A 301 71.68 8.87 42.49
C ALA A 301 71.62 7.80 41.38
N THR A 302 71.70 8.30 40.14
CA THR A 302 72.06 7.57 38.89
C THR A 302 71.02 6.58 38.34
N SER A 303 70.71 6.47 37.05
CA SER A 303 71.11 7.13 35.80
C SER A 303 70.23 6.58 34.66
N HIS A 304 70.27 7.29 33.51
CA HIS A 304 69.82 6.91 32.16
C HIS A 304 68.30 6.99 31.87
N GLN A 305 67.85 7.99 31.09
CA GLN A 305 67.83 8.03 29.60
C GLN A 305 67.01 6.85 29.03
N ILE A 306 66.02 7.02 28.14
CA ILE A 306 66.13 7.63 26.81
C ILE A 306 64.78 8.18 26.35
N GLN A 307 64.90 9.29 25.62
CA GLN A 307 63.90 10.15 25.01
C GLN A 307 63.65 9.73 23.55
N SER A 308 62.48 10.12 23.02
CA SER A 308 62.24 10.48 21.60
C SER A 308 62.15 9.32 20.59
N GLN A 309 61.47 9.44 19.45
CA GLN A 309 60.48 10.38 18.93
C GLN A 309 59.92 9.71 17.67
N VAL A 310 58.64 9.97 17.41
CA VAL A 310 57.93 9.64 16.18
C VAL A 310 58.21 10.74 15.17
N VAL A 311 58.49 10.33 13.92
CA VAL A 311 58.32 11.13 12.69
C VAL A 311 56.92 10.84 12.16
#